data_AF-F0S3Z7-F1
#
_entry.id   AF-F0S3Z7-F1
#
_cell.length_a   1.000
_cell.length_b   1.000
_cell.length_c   1.000
_cell.angle_alpha   90.00
_cell.angle_beta   90.00
_cell.angle_gamma   90.00
#
_symmetry.space_group_name_H-M   'P 1'
#
loop_
_entity.id
_entity.type
_entity.pdbx_description
1 polymer ?
#
loop_
_entity_poly.entity_id
_entity_poly.type
_entity_poly.pdbx_seq_one_letter_code
_entity_poly.pdbx_strand_id
1 'polypeptide(L)'
;MRKEILLILPFVVSSCSVSSLNPFKKEELVYTAYTSQEKKLEPKIKLKGVNNVIYYMKREFIPIEGSIVLNSYDGFVIDLGKKNGVSVGDQFISESGAILKVKEVHNDYSIALPTIGNPIVGEKVRKFTFNKVLFLDFTKEKGKKLYATLSKDIKSITLAPYNEGEKFKKLFNLRYPSDFKRKVPAEKLTGYDGYFVVSNKGVEVYDGTKRLLRVFPWDGTPVSSFAINVETAYKVVLDFKTHATSLFTGNIDDTPEDEVVILTDNDIRVYHVKPYGVSKVYKFRNPFPGSYLFHISPIDINKDGKLEFLMDAFYQDTKSVSSALFEIKNGKLSKIASSNLIVSGFDTNGDGVNDTIYGQEVSGETEKLFGKNVYVLKLEGKKLQKLQKVKVPKDFQVTSAQIFVSNGKKYYAYYDLDYFFNVSEKDKIVWRSPIQIGASPNCLYWDVDSYLVSYYITPKPKPIDIDGDGNEEVLFSQNKNEVPHLLRNVYTFDGGRILLLYKDGFSFGWEEASSPNYNMGGIEEFDYLPNQDIFISIFTESSIIKGPKSKLLFLKPKL
;
A
#
# COMPACT_ATOMS: atom_id res chain seq x y z
N MET A 1 -4.11 -4.89 85.16
CA MET A 1 -2.81 -5.55 84.86
C MET A 1 -2.99 -6.31 83.56
N ARG A 2 -2.34 -6.06 82.43
CA ARG A 2 -1.14 -5.31 82.05
C ARG A 2 -1.40 -4.68 80.65
N LYS A 3 -0.85 -3.47 80.45
CA LYS A 3 -0.46 -2.86 79.15
C LYS A 3 0.79 -3.61 78.64
N GLU A 4 1.08 -3.76 77.35
CA GLU A 4 1.69 -2.79 76.40
C GLU A 4 1.64 -3.41 74.98
N ILE A 5 1.16 -2.75 73.91
CA ILE A 5 1.73 -1.72 73.02
C ILE A 5 2.53 -2.27 71.79
N LEU A 6 1.95 -1.96 70.62
CA LEU A 6 2.46 -1.66 69.26
C LEU A 6 3.65 -2.42 68.63
N LEU A 7 3.46 -2.81 67.35
CA LEU A 7 4.16 -2.15 66.22
C LEU A 7 3.43 -2.35 64.88
N ILE A 8 3.67 -1.40 63.98
CA ILE A 8 2.89 -0.98 62.80
C ILE A 8 3.76 -1.11 61.53
N LEU A 9 3.14 -1.55 60.41
CA LEU A 9 3.49 -1.42 58.95
C LEU A 9 4.74 -2.16 58.39
N PRO A 10 4.95 -2.26 57.03
CA PRO A 10 4.04 -2.31 55.86
C PRO A 10 4.43 -3.33 54.74
N PHE A 11 3.62 -3.36 53.67
CA PHE A 11 3.88 -3.83 52.30
C PHE A 11 5.34 -3.66 51.79
N VAL A 12 5.96 -4.75 51.33
CA VAL A 12 6.89 -4.83 50.19
C VAL A 12 6.78 -6.25 49.61
N VAL A 13 6.13 -6.42 48.46
CA VAL A 13 6.26 -7.64 47.63
C VAL A 13 7.03 -7.24 46.38
N SER A 14 8.36 -7.20 46.52
CA SER A 14 9.29 -7.07 45.40
C SER A 14 9.73 -8.45 44.93
N SER A 15 9.48 -8.73 43.65
CA SER A 15 10.36 -9.47 42.74
C SER A 15 11.08 -10.72 43.28
N CYS A 16 10.47 -11.88 43.07
CA CYS A 16 11.21 -13.12 42.82
C CYS A 16 10.78 -13.65 41.46
N SER A 17 11.69 -13.49 40.50
CA SER A 17 11.69 -14.08 39.17
C SER A 17 11.54 -15.60 39.24
N VAL A 18 10.35 -16.11 38.88
CA VAL A 18 10.16 -17.52 38.54
C VAL A 18 10.60 -17.69 37.09
N SER A 19 11.91 -17.66 36.88
CA SER A 19 12.55 -17.89 35.58
C SER A 19 13.61 -18.97 35.72
N SER A 20 13.20 -20.15 36.16
CA SER A 20 13.98 -21.38 36.04
C SER A 20 13.02 -22.56 36.20
N LEU A 21 12.68 -23.21 35.10
CA LEU A 21 12.21 -24.59 34.93
C LEU A 21 11.40 -24.66 33.61
N ASN A 22 12.10 -24.49 32.48
CA ASN A 22 11.58 -24.95 31.19
C ASN A 22 12.50 -26.09 30.72
N PRO A 23 12.09 -27.37 30.86
CA PRO A 23 12.92 -28.53 30.54
C PRO A 23 13.00 -28.82 29.03
N PHE A 24 12.51 -27.94 28.17
CA PHE A 24 12.55 -28.07 26.71
C PHE A 24 13.36 -26.96 26.05
N LYS A 25 14.65 -26.86 26.37
CA LYS A 25 15.60 -26.12 25.55
C LYS A 25 15.99 -27.01 24.37
N LYS A 26 15.12 -27.10 23.36
CA LYS A 26 15.56 -27.50 22.01
C LYS A 26 16.47 -26.38 21.54
N GLU A 27 17.72 -26.71 21.20
CA GLU A 27 18.58 -25.81 20.46
C GLU A 27 17.82 -25.40 19.19
N GLU A 28 17.42 -24.14 19.12
CA GLU A 28 16.93 -23.57 17.87
C GLU A 28 18.06 -23.72 16.86
N LEU A 29 17.81 -24.44 15.77
CA LEU A 29 18.67 -24.40 14.61
C LEU A 29 18.70 -22.94 14.15
N VAL A 30 19.77 -22.23 14.53
CA VAL A 30 20.05 -20.89 14.03
C VAL A 30 20.44 -21.06 12.57
N TYR A 31 19.45 -21.01 11.69
CA TYR A 31 19.69 -20.77 10.28
C TYR A 31 20.22 -19.35 10.17
N THR A 32 21.53 -19.19 10.06
CA THR A 32 22.10 -17.97 9.50
C THR A 32 21.61 -17.92 8.05
N ALA A 33 20.55 -17.15 7.81
CA ALA A 33 20.14 -16.80 6.46
C ALA A 33 21.39 -16.30 5.73
N TYR A 34 21.79 -16.99 4.65
CA TYR A 34 22.83 -16.51 3.76
C TYR A 34 22.30 -15.24 3.10
N THR A 35 22.45 -14.14 3.81
CA THR A 35 22.29 -12.81 3.25
C THR A 35 23.64 -12.56 2.60
N SER A 36 23.72 -12.62 1.27
CA SER A 36 24.92 -12.14 0.62
C SER A 36 25.08 -10.68 1.06
N GLN A 37 26.07 -10.41 1.91
CA GLN A 37 26.47 -9.04 2.21
C GLN A 37 27.22 -8.53 0.98
N GLU A 38 26.51 -8.33 -0.14
CA GLU A 38 26.98 -7.40 -1.15
C GLU A 38 26.94 -6.01 -0.50
N LYS A 39 28.04 -5.66 0.18
CA LYS A 39 28.37 -4.27 0.46
C LYS A 39 28.36 -3.55 -0.88
N LYS A 40 27.28 -2.81 -1.15
CA LYS A 40 27.20 -1.80 -2.21
C LYS A 40 28.39 -0.83 -2.04
N LEU A 41 29.51 -1.14 -2.68
CA LEU A 41 30.58 -0.18 -2.95
C LEU A 41 30.17 0.63 -4.18
N GLU A 42 28.98 1.23 -4.16
CA GLU A 42 28.78 2.36 -5.05
C GLU A 42 29.52 3.54 -4.42
N PRO A 43 30.44 4.19 -5.14
CA PRO A 43 31.11 5.38 -4.62
C PRO A 43 30.04 6.36 -4.18
N LYS A 44 30.11 6.84 -2.92
CA LYS A 44 29.20 7.86 -2.38
C LYS A 44 29.46 9.20 -3.08
N ILE A 45 29.02 9.28 -4.33
CA ILE A 45 29.07 10.48 -5.14
C ILE A 45 28.03 11.43 -4.53
N LYS A 46 28.51 12.45 -3.81
CA LYS A 46 27.67 13.48 -3.16
C LYS A 46 27.21 14.55 -4.15
N LEU A 47 26.71 14.13 -5.32
CA LEU A 47 26.08 15.06 -6.26
C LEU A 47 24.66 15.41 -5.79
N LYS A 48 24.22 16.61 -6.14
CA LYS A 48 22.90 17.15 -5.80
C LYS A 48 22.30 17.92 -6.98
N GLY A 49 20.98 18.06 -6.97
CA GLY A 49 20.22 18.79 -7.97
C GLY A 49 20.41 18.26 -9.40
N VAL A 50 20.52 19.19 -10.36
CA VAL A 50 20.61 18.89 -11.80
C VAL A 50 21.82 18.02 -12.12
N ASN A 51 22.96 18.25 -11.46
CA ASN A 51 24.19 17.49 -11.71
C ASN A 51 24.05 16.02 -11.30
N ASN A 52 23.31 15.73 -10.22
CA ASN A 52 23.02 14.37 -9.79
C ASN A 52 22.22 13.62 -10.86
N VAL A 53 21.13 14.23 -11.33
CA VAL A 53 20.26 13.67 -12.36
C VAL A 53 21.04 13.41 -13.64
N ILE A 54 21.82 14.39 -14.13
CA ILE A 54 22.62 14.23 -15.34
C ILE A 54 23.63 13.09 -15.22
N TYR A 55 24.34 13.02 -14.09
CA TYR A 55 25.34 11.97 -13.87
C TYR A 55 24.73 10.58 -14.04
N TYR A 56 23.57 10.35 -13.41
CA TYR A 56 22.92 9.06 -13.48
C TYR A 56 22.19 8.80 -14.80
N MET A 57 21.55 9.81 -15.40
CA MET A 57 20.92 9.64 -16.71
C MET A 57 21.96 9.36 -17.79
N LYS A 58 23.15 9.98 -17.73
CA LYS A 58 24.27 9.64 -18.61
C LYS A 58 24.59 8.16 -18.49
N ARG A 59 24.80 7.68 -17.27
CA ARG A 59 25.11 6.27 -17.03
C ARG A 59 24.01 5.34 -17.51
N GLU A 60 22.75 5.72 -17.31
CA GLU A 60 21.60 4.87 -17.64
C GLU A 60 21.34 4.73 -19.14
N PHE A 61 21.46 5.84 -19.86
CA PHE A 61 21.13 5.90 -21.29
C PHE A 61 22.36 5.83 -22.20
N ILE A 62 23.51 5.42 -21.68
CA ILE A 62 24.63 5.00 -22.54
C ILE A 62 24.15 3.81 -23.37
N PRO A 63 24.25 3.86 -24.71
CA PRO A 63 23.99 2.70 -25.54
C PRO A 63 24.96 1.59 -25.16
N ILE A 64 24.43 0.41 -24.85
CA ILE A 64 25.23 -0.79 -24.59
C ILE A 64 24.84 -1.80 -25.66
N GLU A 65 25.87 -2.35 -26.32
CA GLU A 65 25.74 -3.40 -27.31
C GLU A 65 26.46 -4.65 -26.80
N GLY A 66 25.86 -5.81 -27.06
CA GLY A 66 26.39 -7.11 -26.71
C GLY A 66 25.90 -8.16 -27.70
N SER A 67 26.06 -9.42 -27.35
CA SER A 67 25.64 -10.56 -28.14
C SER A 67 24.93 -11.59 -27.29
N ILE A 68 23.95 -12.25 -27.91
CA ILE A 68 23.32 -13.43 -27.33
C ILE A 68 24.29 -14.59 -27.45
N VAL A 69 24.84 -15.07 -26.34
CA VAL A 69 25.89 -16.10 -26.36
C VAL A 69 25.35 -17.51 -26.14
N LEU A 70 24.17 -17.63 -25.52
CA LEU A 70 23.56 -18.92 -25.21
C LEU A 70 22.04 -18.81 -25.11
N ASN A 71 21.32 -19.84 -25.56
CA ASN A 71 19.93 -20.07 -25.22
C ASN A 71 19.87 -21.17 -24.16
N SER A 72 19.45 -20.83 -22.94
CA SER A 72 19.36 -21.76 -21.81
C SER A 72 17.90 -22.02 -21.44
N TYR A 73 17.65 -22.97 -20.55
CA TYR A 73 16.30 -23.24 -20.02
C TYR A 73 15.69 -22.00 -19.33
N ASP A 74 16.52 -21.20 -18.67
CA ASP A 74 16.10 -20.02 -17.90
C ASP A 74 15.98 -18.74 -18.75
N GLY A 75 16.37 -18.79 -20.02
CA GLY A 75 16.35 -17.67 -20.97
C GLY A 75 17.61 -17.52 -21.81
N PHE A 76 17.68 -16.43 -22.56
CA PHE A 76 18.83 -16.06 -23.39
C PHE A 76 19.89 -15.34 -22.56
N VAL A 77 21.13 -15.81 -22.66
CA VAL A 77 22.28 -15.19 -22.00
C VAL A 77 22.85 -14.12 -22.90
N ILE A 78 22.97 -12.90 -22.38
CA ILE A 78 23.61 -11.76 -23.03
C ILE A 78 24.95 -11.54 -22.34
N ASP A 79 26.03 -11.36 -23.10
CA ASP A 79 27.41 -11.11 -22.63
C ASP A 79 27.63 -9.73 -21.98
N LEU A 80 26.56 -9.17 -21.41
CA LEU A 80 26.54 -7.91 -20.71
C LEU A 80 25.96 -8.13 -19.31
N GLY A 81 26.73 -7.75 -18.30
CA GLY A 81 26.33 -7.86 -16.91
C GLY A 81 26.31 -6.52 -16.17
N LYS A 82 26.30 -6.61 -14.84
CA LYS A 82 26.32 -5.47 -13.90
C LYS A 82 27.49 -4.52 -14.16
N LYS A 83 28.67 -5.05 -14.53
CA LYS A 83 29.85 -4.24 -14.86
C LYS A 83 29.64 -3.37 -16.10
N ASN A 84 28.85 -3.85 -17.05
CA ASN A 84 28.50 -3.12 -18.27
C ASN A 84 27.36 -2.12 -18.04
N GLY A 85 26.73 -2.13 -16.86
CA GLY A 85 25.61 -1.24 -16.52
C GLY A 85 24.23 -1.85 -16.77
N VAL A 86 24.14 -3.17 -17.01
CA VAL A 86 22.86 -3.86 -17.15
C VAL A 86 22.16 -3.99 -15.79
N SER A 87 20.85 -3.78 -15.78
CA SER A 87 19.98 -3.93 -14.62
C SER A 87 18.82 -4.90 -14.91
N VAL A 88 18.29 -5.54 -13.87
CA VAL A 88 17.07 -6.34 -13.98
C VAL A 88 15.93 -5.46 -14.51
N GLY A 89 15.21 -5.95 -15.51
CA GLY A 89 14.12 -5.25 -16.19
C GLY A 89 14.56 -4.44 -17.43
N ASP A 90 15.86 -4.27 -17.68
CA ASP A 90 16.35 -3.66 -18.92
C ASP A 90 15.85 -4.44 -20.15
N GLN A 91 15.59 -3.73 -21.24
CA GLN A 91 15.18 -4.34 -22.50
C GLN A 91 16.29 -4.24 -23.53
N PHE A 92 16.42 -5.28 -24.35
CA PHE A 92 17.35 -5.36 -25.46
C PHE A 92 16.57 -5.64 -26.74
N ILE A 93 16.99 -5.04 -27.86
CA ILE A 93 16.51 -5.38 -29.19
C ILE A 93 17.63 -6.11 -29.95
N SER A 94 17.31 -7.26 -30.52
CA SER A 94 18.26 -8.03 -31.34
C SER A 94 18.28 -7.57 -32.79
N GLU A 95 19.27 -8.02 -33.57
CA GLU A 95 19.37 -7.75 -35.01
C GLU A 95 18.14 -8.25 -35.81
N SER A 96 17.51 -9.34 -35.38
CA SER A 96 16.25 -9.83 -35.95
C SER A 96 15.00 -9.06 -35.50
N GLY A 97 15.17 -8.08 -34.62
CA GLY A 97 14.08 -7.27 -34.07
C GLY A 97 13.36 -7.91 -32.89
N ALA A 98 13.87 -9.00 -32.33
CA ALA A 98 13.31 -9.57 -31.10
C ALA A 98 13.60 -8.65 -29.91
N ILE A 99 12.64 -8.54 -28.99
CA ILE A 99 12.79 -7.77 -27.74
C ILE A 99 12.99 -8.75 -26.60
N LEU A 100 14.08 -8.60 -25.86
CA LEU A 100 14.41 -9.39 -24.69
C LEU A 100 14.35 -8.53 -23.42
N LYS A 101 13.72 -9.01 -22.36
CA LYS A 101 13.68 -8.35 -21.05
C LYS A 101 14.57 -9.10 -20.07
N VAL A 102 15.53 -8.39 -19.48
CA VAL A 102 16.46 -8.94 -18.49
C VAL A 102 15.70 -9.36 -17.23
N LYS A 103 15.79 -10.64 -16.90
CA LYS A 103 15.22 -11.25 -15.70
C LYS A 103 16.25 -11.30 -14.57
N GLU A 104 17.50 -11.65 -14.89
CA GLU A 104 18.59 -11.84 -13.92
C GLU A 104 19.87 -11.19 -14.43
N VAL A 105 20.68 -10.64 -13.53
CA VAL A 105 21.94 -9.95 -13.86
C VAL A 105 23.07 -10.49 -13.00
N HIS A 106 24.12 -10.98 -13.66
CA HIS A 106 25.38 -11.34 -13.04
C HIS A 106 26.43 -10.26 -13.33
N ASN A 107 27.65 -10.43 -12.84
CA ASN A 107 28.70 -9.41 -13.01
C ASN A 107 29.07 -9.17 -14.47
N ASP A 108 29.19 -10.25 -15.25
CA ASP A 108 29.74 -10.24 -16.61
C ASP A 108 28.70 -10.64 -17.68
N TYR A 109 27.52 -11.11 -17.28
CA TYR A 109 26.44 -11.49 -18.19
C TYR A 109 25.07 -11.26 -17.54
N SER A 110 24.01 -11.37 -18.34
CA SER A 110 22.63 -11.29 -17.89
C SER A 110 21.78 -12.36 -18.57
N ILE A 111 20.66 -12.73 -17.95
CA ILE A 111 19.68 -13.66 -18.50
C ILE A 111 18.41 -12.88 -18.82
N ALA A 112 17.95 -12.98 -20.06
CA ALA A 112 16.80 -12.26 -20.58
C ALA A 112 15.79 -13.20 -21.23
N LEU A 113 14.51 -12.88 -21.07
CA LEU A 113 13.40 -13.61 -21.69
C LEU A 113 12.89 -12.84 -22.90
N PRO A 114 12.58 -13.52 -24.03
CA PRO A 114 11.97 -12.86 -25.17
C PRO A 114 10.56 -12.40 -24.80
N THR A 115 10.28 -11.12 -24.97
CA THR A 115 8.92 -10.57 -24.84
C THR A 115 8.22 -10.50 -26.19
N ILE A 116 8.97 -10.30 -27.27
CA ILE A 116 8.46 -10.25 -28.65
C ILE A 116 9.52 -10.88 -29.57
N GLY A 117 9.08 -11.73 -30.50
CA GLY A 117 9.96 -12.37 -31.49
C GLY A 117 10.79 -13.53 -30.95
N ASN A 118 11.56 -14.15 -31.83
CA ASN A 118 12.41 -15.31 -31.53
C ASN A 118 13.88 -14.97 -31.82
N PRO A 119 14.65 -14.54 -30.81
CA PRO A 119 16.04 -14.18 -31.01
C PRO A 119 16.91 -15.41 -31.29
N ILE A 120 18.04 -15.22 -31.96
CA ILE A 120 18.98 -16.28 -32.32
C ILE A 120 20.31 -16.10 -31.58
N VAL A 121 20.91 -17.21 -31.14
CA VAL A 121 22.26 -17.19 -30.56
C VAL A 121 23.27 -16.70 -31.59
N GLY A 122 24.13 -15.76 -31.19
CA GLY A 122 25.10 -15.06 -32.03
C GLY A 122 24.63 -13.69 -32.49
N GLU A 123 23.33 -13.36 -32.40
CA GLU A 123 22.83 -12.03 -32.75
C GLU A 123 23.40 -10.96 -31.83
N LYS A 124 23.71 -9.81 -32.41
CA LYS A 124 23.94 -8.62 -31.59
C LYS A 124 22.63 -8.14 -30.99
N VAL A 125 22.74 -7.65 -29.78
CA VAL A 125 21.65 -7.00 -29.05
C VAL A 125 22.10 -5.63 -28.62
N ARG A 126 21.18 -4.67 -28.69
CA ARG A 126 21.38 -3.31 -28.19
C ARG A 126 20.38 -3.03 -27.10
N LYS A 127 20.82 -2.47 -25.96
CA LYS A 127 19.91 -1.99 -24.92
C LYS A 127 18.95 -0.98 -25.55
N PHE A 128 17.66 -1.20 -25.36
CA PHE A 128 16.61 -0.36 -25.89
C PHE A 128 16.74 1.04 -25.28
N THR A 129 16.90 2.05 -26.13
CA THR A 129 16.93 3.46 -25.76
C THR A 129 15.77 4.17 -26.43
N PHE A 130 15.27 5.24 -25.81
CA PHE A 130 14.23 6.06 -26.41
C PHE A 130 14.73 6.76 -27.67
N ASN A 131 14.03 6.56 -28.79
CA ASN A 131 14.30 7.25 -30.04
C ASN A 131 13.87 8.71 -30.00
N LYS A 132 12.74 9.02 -29.35
CA LYS A 132 12.23 10.39 -29.18
C LYS A 132 11.50 10.55 -27.84
N VAL A 133 12.06 11.38 -26.96
CA VAL A 133 11.52 11.64 -25.62
C VAL A 133 10.84 12.99 -25.54
N LEU A 134 9.61 13.03 -25.03
CA LEU A 134 8.94 14.28 -24.67
C LEU A 134 9.36 14.73 -23.27
N PHE A 135 9.83 15.98 -23.15
CA PHE A 135 10.27 16.55 -21.88
C PHE A 135 9.19 17.47 -21.28
N LEU A 136 8.63 17.10 -20.13
CA LEU A 136 7.55 17.81 -19.45
C LEU A 136 8.06 18.44 -18.14
N ASP A 137 8.33 19.75 -18.17
CA ASP A 137 8.90 20.46 -17.01
C ASP A 137 7.85 21.14 -16.12
N PHE A 138 7.79 20.78 -14.84
CA PHE A 138 6.96 21.42 -13.82
C PHE A 138 7.75 22.26 -12.80
N THR A 139 9.06 22.40 -12.99
CA THR A 139 10.00 23.10 -12.09
C THR A 139 10.51 24.43 -12.63
N LYS A 140 10.16 24.76 -13.88
CA LYS A 140 10.52 26.01 -14.58
C LYS A 140 12.02 26.17 -14.81
N GLU A 141 12.75 26.83 -13.92
CA GLU A 141 14.17 27.15 -14.15
C GLU A 141 15.05 25.91 -14.06
N LYS A 142 14.77 25.05 -13.08
CA LYS A 142 15.56 23.84 -12.81
C LYS A 142 15.44 22.84 -13.96
N GLY A 143 14.25 22.64 -14.50
CA GLY A 143 14.00 21.73 -15.61
C GLY A 143 14.49 22.27 -16.95
N LYS A 144 14.37 23.58 -17.23
CA LYS A 144 15.06 24.21 -18.38
C LYS A 144 16.57 23.98 -18.37
N LYS A 145 17.22 24.18 -17.22
CA LYS A 145 18.66 23.92 -17.07
C LYS A 145 18.98 22.45 -17.32
N LEU A 146 18.18 21.54 -16.76
CA LEU A 146 18.32 20.11 -16.97
C LEU A 146 18.17 19.75 -18.47
N TYR A 147 17.10 20.23 -19.12
CA TYR A 147 16.85 20.00 -20.56
C TYR A 147 18.05 20.43 -21.41
N ALA A 148 18.54 21.65 -21.22
CA ALA A 148 19.67 22.20 -21.97
C ALA A 148 20.95 21.37 -21.79
N THR A 149 21.14 20.79 -20.60
CA THR A 149 22.31 19.97 -20.32
C THR A 149 22.16 18.54 -20.85
N LEU A 150 20.97 17.95 -20.73
CA LEU A 150 20.69 16.62 -21.28
C LEU A 150 20.78 16.61 -22.82
N SER A 151 20.21 17.61 -23.49
CA SER A 151 20.25 17.72 -24.95
C SER A 151 21.67 17.91 -25.49
N LYS A 152 22.55 18.54 -24.71
CA LYS A 152 23.96 18.71 -25.06
C LYS A 152 24.79 17.46 -24.76
N ASP A 153 24.58 16.87 -23.59
CA ASP A 153 25.53 15.91 -23.03
C ASP A 153 25.13 14.44 -23.21
N ILE A 154 23.86 14.13 -23.53
CA ILE A 154 23.35 12.76 -23.71
C ILE A 154 22.82 12.59 -25.13
N LYS A 155 23.74 12.44 -26.09
CA LYS A 155 23.40 12.30 -27.52
C LYS A 155 22.62 11.03 -27.88
N SER A 156 22.63 10.04 -26.99
CA SER A 156 21.89 8.78 -27.17
C SER A 156 20.38 8.94 -26.98
N ILE A 157 19.91 10.07 -26.45
CA ILE A 157 18.49 10.37 -26.30
C ILE A 157 18.14 11.56 -27.18
N THR A 158 17.20 11.38 -28.10
CA THR A 158 16.64 12.51 -28.85
C THR A 158 15.54 13.16 -28.04
N LEU A 159 15.86 14.26 -27.33
CA LEU A 159 14.83 15.07 -26.69
C LEU A 159 14.05 15.85 -27.74
N ALA A 160 12.72 15.78 -27.68
CA ALA A 160 11.85 16.67 -28.43
C ALA A 160 12.15 18.14 -28.08
N PRO A 161 11.90 19.10 -28.98
CA PRO A 161 11.98 20.52 -28.68
C PRO A 161 11.23 20.88 -27.39
N TYR A 162 11.84 21.65 -26.50
CA TYR A 162 11.27 21.98 -25.17
C TYR A 162 9.86 22.58 -25.28
N ASN A 163 9.59 23.36 -26.33
CA ASN A 163 8.28 23.97 -26.58
C ASN A 163 7.19 22.94 -26.96
N GLU A 164 7.54 21.76 -27.50
CA GLU A 164 6.58 20.66 -27.71
C GLU A 164 6.03 20.17 -26.37
N GLY A 165 6.89 20.03 -25.35
CA GLY A 165 6.46 19.67 -24.00
C GLY A 165 5.52 20.72 -23.37
N GLU A 166 5.79 22.01 -23.57
CA GLU A 166 4.90 23.08 -23.11
C GLU A 166 3.55 23.08 -23.84
N LYS A 167 3.54 22.83 -25.16
CA LYS A 167 2.31 22.68 -25.94
C LYS A 167 1.51 21.47 -25.47
N PHE A 168 2.18 20.35 -25.20
CA PHE A 168 1.56 19.13 -24.68
C PHE A 168 0.91 19.35 -23.31
N LYS A 169 1.61 20.01 -22.38
CA LYS A 169 1.02 20.39 -21.09
C LYS A 169 -0.24 21.26 -21.25
N LYS A 170 -0.22 22.21 -22.18
CA LYS A 170 -1.41 23.05 -22.46
C LYS A 170 -2.55 22.24 -23.05
N LEU A 171 -2.26 21.34 -24.00
CA LEU A 171 -3.25 20.50 -24.67
C LEU A 171 -4.06 19.66 -23.67
N PHE A 172 -3.39 19.08 -22.68
CA PHE A 172 -4.03 18.24 -21.65
C PHE A 172 -4.30 18.98 -20.33
N ASN A 173 -4.13 20.30 -20.28
CA ASN A 173 -4.28 21.12 -19.06
C ASN A 173 -3.53 20.54 -17.85
N LEU A 174 -2.26 20.16 -18.07
CA LEU A 174 -1.37 19.62 -17.05
C LEU A 174 -0.81 20.76 -16.21
N ARG A 175 -1.27 20.85 -14.97
CA ARG A 175 -0.82 21.83 -13.97
C ARG A 175 0.23 21.23 -13.05
N TYR A 176 0.18 19.92 -12.87
CA TYR A 176 1.05 19.19 -11.96
C TYR A 176 1.70 17.95 -12.60
N PRO A 177 2.83 17.46 -12.07
CA PRO A 177 3.48 16.25 -12.57
C PRO A 177 2.55 15.04 -12.64
N SER A 178 1.75 14.79 -11.60
CA SER A 178 0.82 13.66 -11.54
C SER A 178 -0.34 13.76 -12.56
N ASP A 179 -0.63 14.96 -13.08
CA ASP A 179 -1.62 15.12 -14.15
C ASP A 179 -1.23 14.34 -15.40
N PHE A 180 0.07 14.15 -15.68
CA PHE A 180 0.51 13.33 -16.81
C PHE A 180 -0.08 11.92 -16.72
N LYS A 181 -0.06 11.30 -15.53
CA LYS A 181 -0.67 9.99 -15.29
C LYS A 181 -2.19 10.04 -15.34
N ARG A 182 -2.78 11.00 -14.62
CA ARG A 182 -4.24 11.05 -14.41
C ARG A 182 -5.04 11.47 -15.64
N LYS A 183 -4.54 12.43 -16.43
CA LYS A 183 -5.33 13.13 -17.45
C LYS A 183 -5.01 12.77 -18.88
N VAL A 184 -3.86 12.16 -19.14
CA VAL A 184 -3.40 11.90 -20.52
C VAL A 184 -3.72 10.46 -20.90
N PRO A 185 -4.65 10.16 -21.82
CA PRO A 185 -4.91 8.78 -22.19
C PRO A 185 -3.68 8.15 -22.90
N ALA A 186 -3.42 6.86 -22.68
CA ALA A 186 -2.24 6.18 -23.22
C ALA A 186 -2.24 6.16 -24.77
N GLU A 187 -3.41 6.01 -25.38
CA GLU A 187 -3.61 6.06 -26.83
C GLU A 187 -3.35 7.44 -27.45
N LYS A 188 -3.22 8.50 -26.64
CA LYS A 188 -2.83 9.84 -27.08
C LYS A 188 -1.32 10.08 -27.00
N LEU A 189 -0.54 9.09 -26.56
CA LEU A 189 0.92 9.14 -26.48
C LEU A 189 1.57 8.76 -27.81
N THR A 190 1.12 9.37 -28.90
CA THR A 190 1.66 9.12 -30.22
C THR A 190 2.87 10.02 -30.50
N GLY A 191 3.85 9.49 -31.23
CA GLY A 191 5.01 10.24 -31.71
C GLY A 191 6.18 10.40 -30.74
N TYR A 192 6.10 9.80 -29.54
CA TYR A 192 7.21 9.69 -28.60
C TYR A 192 7.22 8.28 -28.02
N ASP A 193 8.40 7.72 -27.78
CA ASP A 193 8.56 6.41 -27.13
C ASP A 193 9.00 6.52 -25.67
N GLY A 194 9.28 7.74 -25.19
CA GLY A 194 9.53 8.02 -23.78
C GLY A 194 9.06 9.40 -23.34
N TYR A 195 8.83 9.55 -22.04
CA TYR A 195 8.39 10.80 -21.42
C TYR A 195 9.20 11.07 -20.16
N PHE A 196 9.82 12.26 -20.09
CA PHE A 196 10.52 12.74 -18.91
C PHE A 196 9.64 13.77 -18.20
N VAL A 197 9.07 13.38 -17.07
CA VAL A 197 8.27 14.27 -16.22
C VAL A 197 9.16 14.83 -15.11
N VAL A 198 9.45 16.12 -15.19
CA VAL A 198 10.38 16.79 -14.26
C VAL A 198 9.61 17.55 -13.19
N SER A 199 9.82 17.17 -11.94
CA SER A 199 9.11 17.68 -10.77
C SER A 199 10.06 18.12 -9.67
N ASN A 200 9.51 18.61 -8.55
CA ASN A 200 10.28 18.85 -7.32
C ASN A 200 10.92 17.57 -6.75
N LYS A 201 10.48 16.36 -7.15
CA LYS A 201 11.04 15.07 -6.71
C LYS A 201 12.27 14.66 -7.54
N GLY A 202 12.32 15.04 -8.81
CA GLY A 202 13.37 14.64 -9.73
C GLY A 202 12.87 14.54 -11.16
N VAL A 203 13.39 13.57 -11.91
CA VAL A 203 12.89 13.18 -13.23
C VAL A 203 12.28 11.79 -13.14
N GLU A 204 11.00 11.69 -13.45
CA GLU A 204 10.32 10.42 -13.66
C GLU A 204 10.35 10.09 -15.15
N VAL A 205 10.75 8.86 -15.47
CA VAL A 205 10.88 8.38 -16.84
C VAL A 205 9.81 7.35 -17.10
N TYR A 206 8.96 7.64 -18.08
CA TYR A 206 7.90 6.77 -18.55
C TYR A 206 8.19 6.29 -19.97
N ASP A 207 7.70 5.10 -20.31
CA ASP A 207 7.64 4.63 -21.70
C ASP A 207 6.37 5.12 -22.43
N GLY A 208 6.22 4.71 -23.70
CA GLY A 208 5.05 4.99 -24.53
C GLY A 208 3.71 4.47 -23.99
N THR A 209 3.72 3.56 -23.00
CA THR A 209 2.51 3.00 -22.38
C THR A 209 2.22 3.60 -21.00
N LYS A 210 2.95 4.65 -20.60
CA LYS A 210 2.88 5.31 -19.28
C LYS A 210 3.40 4.47 -18.12
N ARG A 211 4.11 3.38 -18.38
CA ARG A 211 4.77 2.62 -17.31
C ARG A 211 5.95 3.42 -16.78
N LEU A 212 6.02 3.61 -15.47
CA LEU A 212 7.17 4.25 -14.83
C LEU A 212 8.38 3.30 -14.92
N LEU A 213 9.38 3.66 -15.70
CA LEU A 213 10.62 2.88 -15.82
C LEU A 213 11.60 3.20 -14.71
N ARG A 214 11.78 4.50 -14.41
CA ARG A 214 12.82 4.95 -13.48
C ARG A 214 12.54 6.34 -12.91
N VAL A 215 13.02 6.57 -11.69
CA VAL A 215 13.04 7.89 -11.06
C VAL A 215 14.50 8.30 -10.79
N PHE A 216 14.88 9.47 -11.29
CA PHE A 216 16.16 10.12 -11.02
C PHE A 216 15.92 11.26 -10.04
N PRO A 217 16.10 11.04 -8.72
CA PRO A 217 15.86 12.08 -7.75
C PRO A 217 16.91 13.19 -7.88
N TRP A 218 16.55 14.39 -7.44
CA TRP A 218 17.51 15.49 -7.36
C TRP A 218 18.69 15.16 -6.44
N ASP A 219 18.46 14.36 -5.41
CA ASP A 219 19.47 13.93 -4.46
C ASP A 219 19.34 12.41 -4.24
N GLY A 220 20.46 11.68 -4.28
CA GLY A 220 20.49 10.23 -4.12
C GLY A 220 20.65 9.47 -5.44
N THR A 221 20.54 8.14 -5.40
CA THR A 221 20.68 7.26 -6.58
C THR A 221 19.39 7.18 -7.39
N PRO A 222 19.40 6.74 -8.66
CA PRO A 222 18.20 6.38 -9.39
C PRO A 222 17.59 5.13 -8.79
N VAL A 223 16.29 4.98 -9.01
CA VAL A 223 15.53 3.78 -8.63
C VAL A 223 14.61 3.43 -9.78
N SER A 224 14.57 2.17 -10.16
CA SER A 224 13.39 1.60 -10.84
C SER A 224 12.18 1.78 -9.92
N SER A 225 10.95 1.69 -10.45
CA SER A 225 9.71 1.75 -9.67
C SER A 225 9.89 1.18 -8.25
N PHE A 226 9.43 1.94 -7.24
CA PHE A 226 9.54 1.67 -5.79
C PHE A 226 10.43 0.47 -5.48
N ALA A 227 11.75 0.68 -5.44
CA ALA A 227 12.73 -0.40 -5.36
C ALA A 227 12.53 -1.25 -4.09
N ILE A 228 11.65 -2.24 -4.18
CA ILE A 228 11.49 -3.33 -3.23
C ILE A 228 12.48 -4.40 -3.68
N ASN A 229 13.37 -4.81 -2.79
CA ASN A 229 14.35 -5.84 -3.11
C ASN A 229 13.61 -7.12 -3.52
N VAL A 230 13.97 -7.68 -4.69
CA VAL A 230 13.39 -8.92 -5.22
C VAL A 230 13.57 -10.07 -4.22
N GLU A 231 14.64 -10.06 -3.43
CA GLU A 231 14.92 -11.11 -2.44
C GLU A 231 13.99 -11.07 -1.23
N THR A 232 13.53 -9.89 -0.79
CA THR A 232 12.70 -9.77 0.42
C THR A 232 11.22 -9.59 0.13
N ALA A 233 10.81 -9.24 -1.10
CA ALA A 233 9.43 -8.94 -1.50
C ALA A 233 8.72 -7.81 -0.70
N TYR A 234 9.37 -7.25 0.32
CA TYR A 234 8.91 -6.09 1.06
C TYR A 234 10.07 -5.16 1.45
N LYS A 235 9.72 -3.95 1.89
CA LYS A 235 10.61 -2.97 2.51
C LYS A 235 9.91 -2.28 3.67
N VAL A 236 10.51 -2.29 4.85
CA VAL A 236 10.06 -1.45 5.98
C VAL A 236 10.44 -0.01 5.68
N VAL A 237 9.44 0.88 5.65
CA VAL A 237 9.62 2.30 5.32
C VAL A 237 9.40 3.23 6.49
N LEU A 238 8.72 2.76 7.53
CA LEU A 238 8.52 3.49 8.78
C LEU A 238 8.27 2.52 9.94
N ASP A 239 8.79 2.85 11.12
CA ASP A 239 8.50 2.16 12.38
C ASP A 239 7.80 3.15 13.30
N PHE A 240 6.55 2.86 13.68
CA PHE A 240 5.71 3.81 14.43
C PHE A 240 6.08 3.86 15.90
N LYS A 241 6.72 2.81 16.44
CA LYS A 241 6.93 2.56 17.88
C LYS A 241 5.64 2.54 18.73
N THR A 242 4.48 2.68 18.09
CA THR A 242 3.13 2.69 18.66
C THR A 242 2.23 1.82 17.78
N HIS A 243 0.99 1.61 18.21
CA HIS A 243 -0.02 0.92 17.43
C HIS A 243 -0.57 1.83 16.33
N ALA A 244 -0.43 1.41 15.08
CA ALA A 244 -1.17 1.95 13.95
C ALA A 244 -2.32 0.98 13.64
N THR A 245 -3.54 1.50 13.55
CA THR A 245 -4.79 0.71 13.65
C THR A 245 -5.56 0.66 12.34
N SER A 246 -5.39 1.65 11.46
CA SER A 246 -6.03 1.70 10.16
C SER A 246 -5.29 2.66 9.21
N LEU A 247 -5.58 2.54 7.91
CA LEU A 247 -4.86 3.16 6.81
C LEU A 247 -5.79 3.30 5.59
N PHE A 248 -5.60 4.38 4.83
CA PHE A 248 -5.97 4.41 3.42
C PHE A 248 -5.00 5.30 2.63
N THR A 249 -5.09 5.22 1.31
CA THR A 249 -4.39 6.09 0.38
C THR A 249 -5.33 6.85 -0.53
N GLY A 250 -4.94 8.07 -0.88
CA GLY A 250 -5.67 8.91 -1.84
C GLY A 250 -5.44 10.39 -1.58
N ASN A 251 -5.90 11.22 -2.52
CA ASN A 251 -5.75 12.68 -2.44
C ASN A 251 -6.71 13.27 -1.39
N ILE A 252 -6.16 13.97 -0.40
CA ILE A 252 -6.96 14.54 0.70
C ILE A 252 -6.88 16.07 0.79
N ASP A 253 -6.12 16.72 -0.08
CA ASP A 253 -5.94 18.17 -0.04
C ASP A 253 -5.91 18.81 -1.44
N ASP A 254 -5.43 20.05 -1.53
CA ASP A 254 -5.37 20.78 -2.80
C ASP A 254 -4.24 20.33 -3.72
N THR A 255 -3.38 19.43 -3.23
CA THR A 255 -2.34 18.83 -4.05
C THR A 255 -2.94 17.69 -4.88
N PRO A 256 -2.32 17.35 -6.02
CA PRO A 256 -2.82 16.30 -6.90
C PRO A 256 -2.18 14.93 -6.60
N GLU A 257 -1.41 14.84 -5.51
CA GLU A 257 -0.69 13.64 -5.10
C GLU A 257 -1.58 12.84 -4.16
N ASP A 258 -1.44 11.51 -4.17
CA ASP A 258 -2.11 10.70 -3.16
C ASP A 258 -1.26 10.69 -1.89
N GLU A 259 -1.90 10.86 -0.74
CA GLU A 259 -1.31 10.71 0.57
C GLU A 259 -1.57 9.32 1.14
N VAL A 260 -0.73 8.89 2.07
CA VAL A 260 -1.00 7.79 2.99
C VAL A 260 -1.49 8.38 4.29
N VAL A 261 -2.73 8.06 4.65
CA VAL A 261 -3.35 8.51 5.89
C VAL A 261 -3.38 7.34 6.84
N ILE A 262 -2.76 7.51 8.00
CA ILE A 262 -2.60 6.45 9.00
C ILE A 262 -3.20 6.90 10.30
N LEU A 263 -4.08 6.06 10.81
CA LEU A 263 -4.65 6.16 12.14
C LEU A 263 -3.72 5.39 13.09
N THR A 264 -3.35 6.02 14.19
CA THR A 264 -2.82 5.33 15.37
C THR A 264 -3.87 5.33 16.46
N ASP A 265 -3.63 4.59 17.54
CA ASP A 265 -4.50 4.58 18.72
C ASP A 265 -4.89 6.00 19.20
N ASN A 266 -4.01 7.01 19.03
CA ASN A 266 -4.14 8.35 19.61
C ASN A 266 -3.84 9.53 18.68
N ASP A 267 -3.41 9.31 17.45
CA ASP A 267 -3.10 10.38 16.51
C ASP A 267 -3.30 9.97 15.04
N ILE A 268 -3.40 10.96 14.16
CA ILE A 268 -3.51 10.78 12.71
C ILE A 268 -2.24 11.29 12.08
N ARG A 269 -1.64 10.50 11.20
CA ARG A 269 -0.39 10.83 10.51
C ARG A 269 -0.61 10.75 9.01
N VAL A 270 -0.21 11.80 8.30
CA VAL A 270 -0.32 11.88 6.84
C VAL A 270 1.07 11.89 6.24
N TYR A 271 1.29 11.12 5.19
CA TYR A 271 2.57 11.04 4.50
C TYR A 271 2.42 11.11 2.98
N HIS A 272 3.39 11.73 2.30
CA HIS A 272 3.60 11.47 0.89
C HIS A 272 4.45 10.23 0.71
N VAL A 273 4.10 9.44 -0.30
CA VAL A 273 4.89 8.30 -0.74
C VAL A 273 6.07 8.75 -1.58
N LYS A 274 7.24 8.19 -1.30
CA LYS A 274 8.49 8.43 -2.01
C LYS A 274 9.12 7.09 -2.39
N PRO A 275 9.94 7.01 -3.46
CA PRO A 275 10.57 5.74 -3.85
C PRO A 275 11.38 5.06 -2.73
N TYR A 276 11.85 5.83 -1.74
CA TYR A 276 12.63 5.34 -0.63
C TYR A 276 11.85 5.09 0.66
N GLY A 277 10.58 5.48 0.73
CA GLY A 277 9.74 5.35 1.91
C GLY A 277 8.68 6.43 1.95
N VAL A 278 8.49 7.05 3.10
CA VAL A 278 7.44 8.06 3.30
C VAL A 278 8.00 9.35 3.88
N SER A 279 7.37 10.48 3.57
CA SER A 279 7.67 11.75 4.24
C SER A 279 6.42 12.37 4.83
N LYS A 280 6.49 12.68 6.12
CA LYS A 280 5.39 13.24 6.89
C LYS A 280 4.96 14.59 6.32
N VAL A 281 3.65 14.74 6.12
CA VAL A 281 2.97 15.96 5.68
C VAL A 281 2.29 16.60 6.89
N TYR A 282 1.36 15.89 7.50
CA TYR A 282 0.58 16.36 8.65
C TYR A 282 0.66 15.39 9.82
N LYS A 283 0.40 15.92 11.02
CA LYS A 283 0.12 15.15 12.23
C LYS A 283 -1.01 15.84 12.99
N PHE A 284 -2.10 15.13 13.22
CA PHE A 284 -3.25 15.62 13.99
C PHE A 284 -3.40 14.80 15.27
N ARG A 285 -3.88 15.44 16.34
CA ARG A 285 -4.22 14.73 17.59
C ARG A 285 -5.55 13.97 17.40
N ASN A 286 -5.79 12.95 18.21
CA ASN A 286 -7.10 12.31 18.31
C ASN A 286 -8.21 13.37 18.56
N PRO A 287 -9.18 13.52 17.64
CA PRO A 287 -10.27 14.50 17.79
C PRO A 287 -11.39 14.03 18.74
N PHE A 288 -11.29 12.82 19.29
CA PHE A 288 -12.21 12.20 20.23
C PHE A 288 -11.48 11.89 21.55
N PRO A 289 -11.41 12.84 22.50
CA PRO A 289 -10.63 12.67 23.72
C PRO A 289 -11.04 11.43 24.53
N GLY A 290 -10.05 10.64 24.99
CA GLY A 290 -10.30 9.47 25.83
C GLY A 290 -10.81 8.22 25.09
N SER A 291 -10.80 8.25 23.75
CA SER A 291 -11.21 7.11 22.92
C SER A 291 -10.02 6.42 22.26
N TYR A 292 -10.24 5.19 21.83
CA TYR A 292 -9.34 4.46 20.95
C TYR A 292 -9.80 4.59 19.51
N LEU A 293 -8.95 5.14 18.64
CA LEU A 293 -9.24 5.23 17.22
C LEU A 293 -9.01 3.87 16.56
N PHE A 294 -10.00 3.35 15.84
CA PHE A 294 -9.92 1.97 15.31
C PHE A 294 -10.21 1.80 13.83
N HIS A 295 -10.81 2.78 13.17
CA HIS A 295 -11.12 2.66 11.75
C HIS A 295 -11.11 4.03 11.08
N ILE A 296 -10.57 4.09 9.86
CA ILE A 296 -10.63 5.24 8.97
C ILE A 296 -11.04 4.78 7.57
N SER A 297 -11.95 5.51 6.92
CA SER A 297 -12.38 5.22 5.55
C SER A 297 -12.40 6.51 4.72
N PRO A 298 -11.83 6.51 3.51
CA PRO A 298 -11.96 7.63 2.58
C PRO A 298 -13.36 7.69 1.99
N ILE A 299 -13.80 8.88 1.61
CA ILE A 299 -15.03 9.13 0.84
C ILE A 299 -14.92 10.47 0.09
N ASP A 300 -15.44 10.55 -1.13
CA ASP A 300 -15.64 11.83 -1.84
C ASP A 300 -17.14 12.14 -1.90
N ILE A 301 -17.67 12.73 -0.83
CA ILE A 301 -19.12 12.96 -0.73
C ILE A 301 -19.59 14.14 -1.60
N ASN A 302 -18.67 15.06 -1.89
CA ASN A 302 -18.97 16.31 -2.58
C ASN A 302 -18.59 16.26 -4.09
N LYS A 303 -17.94 15.19 -4.53
CA LYS A 303 -17.47 14.93 -5.89
C LYS A 303 -16.46 15.96 -6.40
N ASP A 304 -15.64 16.50 -5.52
CA ASP A 304 -14.59 17.47 -5.87
C ASP A 304 -13.23 16.82 -6.18
N GLY A 305 -13.14 15.48 -6.04
CA GLY A 305 -11.94 14.70 -6.29
C GLY A 305 -10.93 14.73 -5.13
N LYS A 306 -11.33 15.23 -3.96
CA LYS A 306 -10.59 15.16 -2.71
C LYS A 306 -11.37 14.32 -1.72
N LEU A 307 -10.66 13.50 -0.99
CA LEU A 307 -11.26 12.58 -0.04
C LEU A 307 -11.44 13.27 1.32
N GLU A 308 -12.67 13.24 1.80
CA GLU A 308 -12.97 13.35 3.21
C GLU A 308 -12.68 12.02 3.94
N PHE A 309 -12.60 12.10 5.27
CA PHE A 309 -12.28 10.97 6.14
C PHE A 309 -13.45 10.67 7.06
N LEU A 310 -13.99 9.46 6.99
CA LEU A 310 -14.80 8.89 8.05
C LEU A 310 -13.86 8.27 9.08
N MET A 311 -14.07 8.56 10.35
CA MET A 311 -13.26 8.02 11.44
C MET A 311 -14.15 7.58 12.59
N ASP A 312 -13.85 6.40 13.12
CA ASP A 312 -14.53 5.81 14.26
C ASP A 312 -13.63 5.74 15.49
N ALA A 313 -14.21 6.07 16.63
CA ALA A 313 -13.54 6.10 17.90
C ALA A 313 -14.36 5.36 18.96
N PHE A 314 -13.74 4.43 19.67
CA PHE A 314 -14.39 3.56 20.65
C PHE A 314 -14.07 3.98 22.08
N TYR A 315 -15.09 4.02 22.93
CA TYR A 315 -14.98 4.28 24.37
C TYR A 315 -15.21 2.99 25.13
N GLN A 316 -14.14 2.45 25.70
CA GLN A 316 -14.10 1.14 26.36
C GLN A 316 -15.08 1.08 27.55
N ASP A 317 -15.03 2.08 28.43
CA ASP A 317 -15.84 2.14 29.66
C ASP A 317 -17.35 2.12 29.45
N THR A 318 -17.81 2.57 28.29
CA THR A 318 -19.26 2.71 27.98
C THR A 318 -19.72 1.81 26.85
N LYS A 319 -18.79 1.05 26.23
CA LYS A 319 -19.03 0.32 25.00
C LYS A 319 -19.79 1.17 23.98
N SER A 320 -19.29 2.36 23.71
CA SER A 320 -19.92 3.33 22.81
C SER A 320 -18.95 3.80 21.74
N VAL A 321 -19.50 4.34 20.64
CA VAL A 321 -18.73 4.82 19.51
C VAL A 321 -19.09 6.28 19.25
N SER A 322 -18.07 7.10 18.97
CA SER A 322 -18.25 8.39 18.33
C SER A 322 -17.55 8.36 16.98
N SER A 323 -18.26 8.81 15.95
CA SER A 323 -17.72 8.87 14.61
C SER A 323 -17.96 10.22 13.99
N ALA A 324 -17.13 10.58 13.04
CA ALA A 324 -17.28 11.85 12.33
C ALA A 324 -16.67 11.82 10.94
N LEU A 325 -17.21 12.70 10.10
CA LEU A 325 -16.67 13.05 8.79
C LEU A 325 -15.76 14.26 8.96
N PHE A 326 -14.55 14.17 8.44
CA PHE A 326 -13.53 15.22 8.49
C PHE A 326 -13.04 15.58 7.09
N GLU A 327 -12.43 16.75 6.98
CA GLU A 327 -11.70 17.23 5.80
C GLU A 327 -10.41 17.92 6.27
N ILE A 328 -9.45 18.09 5.36
CA ILE A 328 -8.30 18.97 5.61
C ILE A 328 -8.57 20.31 4.92
N LYS A 329 -8.71 21.36 5.74
CA LYS A 329 -8.82 22.75 5.26
C LYS A 329 -7.66 23.56 5.76
N ASN A 330 -6.89 24.15 4.84
CA ASN A 330 -5.72 24.97 5.16
C ASN A 330 -4.73 24.26 6.11
N GLY A 331 -4.48 22.96 5.87
CA GLY A 331 -3.59 22.14 6.69
C GLY A 331 -4.13 21.80 8.09
N LYS A 332 -5.42 22.03 8.37
CA LYS A 332 -6.07 21.68 9.63
C LYS A 332 -7.16 20.63 9.41
N LEU A 333 -7.22 19.64 10.30
CA LEU A 333 -8.32 18.69 10.36
C LEU A 333 -9.59 19.41 10.85
N SER A 334 -10.59 19.50 9.98
CA SER A 334 -11.87 20.16 10.23
C SER A 334 -12.97 19.11 10.28
N LYS A 335 -13.81 19.15 11.32
CA LYS A 335 -14.95 18.25 11.45
C LYS A 335 -16.15 18.80 10.68
N ILE A 336 -16.67 18.02 9.73
CA ILE A 336 -17.86 18.35 8.94
C ILE A 336 -19.12 17.91 9.67
N ALA A 337 -19.18 16.64 10.08
CA ALA A 337 -20.36 16.05 10.71
C ALA A 337 -20.01 14.97 11.73
N SER A 338 -20.94 14.66 12.63
CA SER A 338 -20.81 13.60 13.63
C SER A 338 -21.91 12.54 13.53
N SER A 339 -21.61 11.35 14.05
CA SER A 339 -22.49 10.20 14.20
C SER A 339 -22.17 9.46 15.50
N ASN A 340 -23.14 8.71 16.01
CA ASN A 340 -22.98 7.71 17.08
C ASN A 340 -23.09 6.26 16.54
N LEU A 341 -23.08 6.11 15.21
CA LEU A 341 -23.00 4.84 14.51
C LEU A 341 -21.55 4.58 14.11
N ILE A 342 -21.16 3.32 13.99
CA ILE A 342 -19.91 2.93 13.34
C ILE A 342 -20.08 3.19 11.85
N VAL A 343 -19.15 3.89 11.19
CA VAL A 343 -19.32 4.35 9.80
C VAL A 343 -18.21 3.89 8.85
N SER A 344 -18.56 3.66 7.59
CA SER A 344 -17.57 3.43 6.53
C SER A 344 -18.09 3.93 5.19
N GLY A 345 -17.18 4.28 4.29
CA GLY A 345 -17.50 4.72 2.93
C GLY A 345 -17.68 3.52 2.00
N PHE A 346 -18.57 3.59 1.02
CA PHE A 346 -18.80 2.52 0.05
C PHE A 346 -18.81 3.11 -1.34
N ASP A 347 -18.15 2.42 -2.27
CA ASP A 347 -18.26 2.70 -3.69
C ASP A 347 -19.53 2.00 -4.20
N THR A 348 -20.56 2.80 -4.46
CA THR A 348 -21.85 2.28 -4.92
C THR A 348 -22.02 2.41 -6.42
N ASN A 349 -21.17 3.14 -7.13
CA ASN A 349 -21.24 3.30 -8.58
C ASN A 349 -20.17 2.50 -9.34
N GLY A 350 -19.21 1.89 -8.64
CA GLY A 350 -18.12 1.08 -9.20
C GLY A 350 -17.08 1.92 -9.93
N ASP A 351 -16.82 3.16 -9.47
CA ASP A 351 -15.80 4.04 -10.08
C ASP A 351 -14.45 4.04 -9.34
N GLY A 352 -14.32 3.19 -8.32
CA GLY A 352 -13.15 3.06 -7.46
C GLY A 352 -13.12 4.09 -6.32
N VAL A 353 -14.09 4.99 -6.23
CA VAL A 353 -14.16 6.02 -5.19
C VAL A 353 -15.39 5.82 -4.32
N ASN A 354 -15.19 5.79 -3.00
CA ASN A 354 -16.33 5.72 -2.09
C ASN A 354 -17.19 6.98 -2.23
N ASP A 355 -18.48 6.81 -2.47
CA ASP A 355 -19.45 7.90 -2.69
C ASP A 355 -20.59 7.91 -1.66
N THR A 356 -20.79 6.80 -0.94
CA THR A 356 -21.91 6.63 0.00
C THR A 356 -21.42 6.25 1.39
N ILE A 357 -22.01 6.84 2.44
CA ILE A 357 -21.70 6.48 3.84
C ILE A 357 -22.68 5.41 4.30
N TYR A 358 -22.18 4.27 4.78
CA TYR A 358 -22.98 3.35 5.59
C TYR A 358 -22.69 3.53 7.07
N GLY A 359 -23.71 3.38 7.89
CA GLY A 359 -23.64 3.42 9.35
C GLY A 359 -24.28 2.19 9.97
N GLN A 360 -23.62 1.61 10.96
CA GLN A 360 -24.08 0.45 11.71
C GLN A 360 -24.22 0.78 13.20
N GLU A 361 -25.30 0.30 13.81
CA GLU A 361 -25.51 0.47 15.25
C GLU A 361 -24.49 -0.34 16.05
N VAL A 362 -24.09 0.17 17.22
CA VAL A 362 -23.40 -0.65 18.22
C VAL A 362 -24.38 -1.67 18.79
N SER A 363 -23.95 -2.91 18.97
CA SER A 363 -24.82 -3.98 19.47
C SER A 363 -25.19 -3.78 20.93
N GLY A 364 -26.48 -3.96 21.24
CA GLY A 364 -26.95 -4.13 22.61
C GLY A 364 -26.59 -5.49 23.22
N GLU A 365 -26.19 -6.48 22.40
CA GLU A 365 -25.69 -7.77 22.90
C GLU A 365 -24.30 -7.57 23.51
N THR A 366 -24.08 -8.00 24.76
CA THR A 366 -22.88 -7.71 25.56
C THR A 366 -21.58 -8.12 24.89
N GLU A 367 -21.56 -9.29 24.25
CA GLU A 367 -20.36 -9.89 23.63
C GLU A 367 -20.07 -9.43 22.20
N LYS A 368 -20.95 -8.62 21.58
CA LYS A 368 -20.78 -8.17 20.19
C LYS A 368 -20.58 -6.67 20.09
N LEU A 369 -19.73 -6.23 19.17
CA LEU A 369 -19.59 -4.81 18.85
C LEU A 369 -20.66 -4.34 17.86
N PHE A 370 -20.87 -5.06 16.77
CA PHE A 370 -21.74 -4.64 15.67
C PHE A 370 -23.19 -5.11 15.84
N GLY A 371 -24.13 -4.18 15.73
CA GLY A 371 -25.57 -4.43 15.74
C GLY A 371 -26.11 -4.87 14.38
N LYS A 372 -27.37 -5.32 14.35
CA LYS A 372 -28.00 -5.93 13.15
C LYS A 372 -28.46 -4.91 12.10
N ASN A 373 -28.52 -3.63 12.45
CA ASN A 373 -29.10 -2.61 11.58
C ASN A 373 -28.00 -1.77 10.93
N VAL A 374 -27.95 -1.83 9.60
CA VAL A 374 -27.09 -1.00 8.76
C VAL A 374 -27.96 -0.01 7.99
N TYR A 375 -27.50 1.22 7.84
CA TYR A 375 -28.20 2.31 7.18
C TYR A 375 -27.30 3.03 6.20
N VAL A 376 -27.85 3.47 5.07
CA VAL A 376 -27.25 4.57 4.31
C VAL A 376 -27.39 5.84 5.14
N LEU A 377 -26.33 6.61 5.27
CA LEU A 377 -26.34 7.89 5.95
C LEU A 377 -26.27 9.03 4.93
N LYS A 378 -26.97 10.12 5.24
CA LYS A 378 -26.87 11.38 4.50
C LYS A 378 -26.31 12.48 5.39
N LEU A 379 -25.56 13.39 4.79
CA LEU A 379 -25.09 14.60 5.46
C LEU A 379 -26.25 15.60 5.57
N GLU A 380 -26.67 15.92 6.80
CA GLU A 380 -27.65 16.97 7.07
C GLU A 380 -27.10 17.95 8.11
N GLY A 381 -26.67 19.11 7.63
CA GLY A 381 -25.98 20.10 8.46
C GLY A 381 -24.68 19.52 9.03
N LYS A 382 -24.58 19.42 10.36
CA LYS A 382 -23.41 18.89 11.08
C LYS A 382 -23.60 17.46 11.58
N LYS A 383 -24.58 16.71 11.05
CA LYS A 383 -24.90 15.34 11.47
C LYS A 383 -24.98 14.40 10.28
N LEU A 384 -24.55 13.17 10.48
CA LEU A 384 -24.84 12.05 9.58
C LEU A 384 -26.14 11.40 10.04
N GLN A 385 -27.18 11.49 9.22
CA GLN A 385 -28.51 10.99 9.57
C GLN A 385 -28.86 9.73 8.78
N LYS A 386 -29.57 8.80 9.44
CA LYS A 386 -30.08 7.58 8.81
C LYS A 386 -31.06 7.96 7.70
N LEU A 387 -30.78 7.53 6.47
CA LEU A 387 -31.65 7.72 5.32
C LEU A 387 -32.53 6.49 5.07
N GLN A 388 -31.91 5.35 4.82
CA GLN A 388 -32.60 4.10 4.53
C GLN A 388 -31.84 2.90 5.12
N LYS A 389 -32.57 1.86 5.50
CA LYS A 389 -31.97 0.61 5.99
C LYS A 389 -31.41 -0.19 4.82
N VAL A 390 -30.19 -0.72 4.97
CA VAL A 390 -29.53 -1.57 3.98
C VAL A 390 -29.79 -3.04 4.32
N LYS A 391 -30.13 -3.84 3.30
CA LYS A 391 -30.29 -5.28 3.45
C LYS A 391 -28.91 -5.95 3.31
N VAL A 392 -28.38 -6.43 4.43
CA VAL A 392 -27.08 -7.11 4.54
C VAL A 392 -27.22 -8.44 5.30
N PRO A 393 -26.23 -9.35 5.20
CA PRO A 393 -26.20 -10.58 5.98
C PRO A 393 -26.17 -10.31 7.50
N LYS A 394 -26.56 -11.30 8.30
CA LYS A 394 -26.70 -11.18 9.77
C LYS A 394 -25.42 -10.75 10.49
N ASP A 395 -24.27 -11.23 10.02
CA ASP A 395 -22.96 -11.05 10.65
C ASP A 395 -22.08 -10.03 9.91
N PHE A 396 -22.73 -9.14 9.14
CA PHE A 396 -22.09 -8.07 8.40
C PHE A 396 -21.47 -7.01 9.32
N GLN A 397 -20.31 -6.49 8.94
CA GLN A 397 -19.58 -5.47 9.68
C GLN A 397 -19.18 -4.33 8.73
N VAL A 398 -19.65 -3.12 9.00
CA VAL A 398 -19.50 -1.98 8.07
C VAL A 398 -18.05 -1.57 7.84
N THR A 399 -17.16 -1.76 8.82
CA THR A 399 -15.72 -1.44 8.70
C THR A 399 -14.95 -2.50 7.93
N SER A 400 -15.51 -3.70 7.82
CA SER A 400 -14.86 -4.91 7.30
C SER A 400 -15.50 -5.38 5.99
N ALA A 401 -16.18 -4.48 5.30
CA ALA A 401 -16.98 -4.78 4.12
C ALA A 401 -16.81 -3.73 3.03
N GLN A 402 -16.96 -4.14 1.78
CA GLN A 402 -16.99 -3.25 0.63
C GLN A 402 -17.90 -3.81 -0.47
N ILE A 403 -18.44 -2.91 -1.30
CA ILE A 403 -19.19 -3.29 -2.51
C ILE A 403 -18.23 -3.45 -3.67
N PHE A 404 -18.46 -4.45 -4.52
CA PHE A 404 -17.78 -4.57 -5.81
C PHE A 404 -18.77 -5.01 -6.90
N VAL A 405 -18.44 -4.70 -8.15
CA VAL A 405 -19.22 -4.98 -9.36
C VAL A 405 -18.51 -6.05 -10.18
N SER A 406 -19.18 -7.16 -10.44
CA SER A 406 -18.70 -8.18 -11.37
C SER A 406 -19.86 -8.65 -12.24
N ASN A 407 -19.64 -8.69 -13.55
CA ASN A 407 -20.62 -9.02 -14.58
C ASN A 407 -21.91 -8.18 -14.45
N GLY A 408 -21.75 -6.88 -14.19
CA GLY A 408 -22.86 -5.94 -14.00
C GLY A 408 -23.69 -6.15 -12.72
N LYS A 409 -23.28 -7.06 -11.84
CA LYS A 409 -23.95 -7.34 -10.55
C LYS A 409 -23.14 -6.79 -9.40
N LYS A 410 -23.83 -6.25 -8.39
CA LYS A 410 -23.25 -5.75 -7.15
C LYS A 410 -23.21 -6.84 -6.09
N TYR A 411 -22.06 -7.00 -5.47
CA TYR A 411 -21.81 -7.92 -4.39
C TYR A 411 -21.26 -7.18 -3.17
N TYR A 412 -21.40 -7.77 -1.99
CA TYR A 412 -20.63 -7.39 -0.82
C TYR A 412 -19.50 -8.39 -0.62
N ALA A 413 -18.28 -7.90 -0.48
CA ALA A 413 -17.15 -8.67 0.04
C ALA A 413 -16.92 -8.25 1.50
N TYR A 414 -16.92 -9.20 2.43
CA TYR A 414 -16.83 -8.86 3.86
C TYR A 414 -16.29 -10.00 4.74
N TYR A 415 -15.76 -9.64 5.90
CA TYR A 415 -15.48 -10.61 6.98
C TYR A 415 -16.70 -10.75 7.90
N ASP A 416 -17.11 -11.98 8.19
CA ASP A 416 -18.14 -12.23 9.21
C ASP A 416 -17.56 -12.22 10.64
N LEU A 417 -18.43 -12.38 11.64
CA LEU A 417 -18.05 -12.38 13.06
C LEU A 417 -17.12 -13.56 13.44
N ASP A 418 -17.03 -14.59 12.61
CA ASP A 418 -16.14 -15.73 12.77
C ASP A 418 -14.85 -15.58 11.93
N TYR A 419 -14.61 -14.41 11.32
CA TYR A 419 -13.45 -14.09 10.49
C TYR A 419 -13.30 -14.97 9.23
N PHE A 420 -14.43 -15.43 8.68
CA PHE A 420 -14.48 -15.95 7.32
C PHE A 420 -14.72 -14.81 6.33
N PHE A 421 -14.06 -14.90 5.18
CA PHE A 421 -14.30 -13.97 4.09
C PHE A 421 -15.49 -14.45 3.28
N ASN A 422 -16.44 -13.58 3.00
CA ASN A 422 -17.72 -13.90 2.39
C ASN A 422 -17.98 -12.99 1.20
N VAL A 423 -18.68 -13.53 0.20
CA VAL A 423 -19.33 -12.77 -0.86
C VAL A 423 -20.83 -12.96 -0.74
N SER A 424 -21.58 -11.87 -0.70
CA SER A 424 -23.04 -11.92 -0.71
C SER A 424 -23.66 -11.06 -1.79
N GLU A 425 -24.79 -11.52 -2.32
CA GLU A 425 -25.71 -10.70 -3.09
C GLU A 425 -26.83 -10.27 -2.13
N LYS A 426 -26.81 -9.00 -1.71
CA LYS A 426 -27.67 -8.49 -0.62
C LYS A 426 -27.43 -9.31 0.66
N ASP A 427 -28.46 -9.94 1.21
CA ASP A 427 -28.41 -10.79 2.40
C ASP A 427 -28.10 -12.26 2.13
N LYS A 428 -27.98 -12.67 0.85
CA LYS A 428 -27.71 -14.06 0.49
C LYS A 428 -26.22 -14.26 0.25
N ILE A 429 -25.58 -15.07 1.09
CA ILE A 429 -24.19 -15.51 0.87
C ILE A 429 -24.15 -16.38 -0.37
N VAL A 430 -23.33 -16.00 -1.35
CA VAL A 430 -23.12 -16.74 -2.61
C VAL A 430 -21.80 -17.49 -2.61
N TRP A 431 -20.86 -17.09 -1.75
CA TRP A 431 -19.59 -17.75 -1.55
C TRP A 431 -19.02 -17.41 -0.17
N ARG A 432 -18.27 -18.34 0.42
CA ARG A 432 -17.58 -18.19 1.69
C ARG A 432 -16.24 -18.88 1.60
N SER A 433 -15.22 -18.30 2.22
CA SER A 433 -13.90 -18.90 2.26
C SER A 433 -13.95 -20.29 2.91
N PRO A 434 -13.30 -21.32 2.35
CA PRO A 434 -13.17 -22.63 2.99
C PRO A 434 -12.43 -22.61 4.33
N ILE A 435 -11.68 -21.56 4.62
CA ILE A 435 -10.90 -21.41 5.85
C ILE A 435 -11.17 -20.04 6.47
N GLN A 436 -10.97 -19.98 7.79
CA GLN A 436 -10.87 -18.71 8.49
C GLN A 436 -9.62 -17.97 7.98
N ILE A 437 -9.80 -16.74 7.52
CA ILE A 437 -8.72 -15.95 6.89
C ILE A 437 -7.96 -15.11 7.94
N GLY A 438 -8.47 -15.13 9.18
CA GLY A 438 -7.84 -14.53 10.34
C GLY A 438 -8.27 -13.08 10.55
N ALA A 439 -8.27 -12.64 11.81
CA ALA A 439 -8.53 -11.25 12.16
C ALA A 439 -7.27 -10.37 11.94
N SER A 440 -7.29 -9.11 12.35
CA SER A 440 -6.07 -8.28 12.44
C SER A 440 -5.60 -8.11 13.89
N PRO A 441 -4.39 -7.58 14.14
CA PRO A 441 -3.96 -7.20 15.48
C PRO A 441 -4.74 -6.01 16.09
N ASN A 442 -5.60 -5.33 15.33
CA ASN A 442 -6.47 -4.26 15.82
C ASN A 442 -7.56 -4.82 16.73
N CYS A 443 -7.42 -4.64 18.04
CA CYS A 443 -8.33 -5.22 19.02
C CYS A 443 -9.01 -4.14 19.87
N LEU A 444 -10.34 -4.18 19.89
CA LEU A 444 -11.17 -3.45 20.83
C LEU A 444 -11.47 -4.32 22.03
N TYR A 445 -11.45 -3.74 23.21
CA TYR A 445 -11.81 -4.46 24.43
C TYR A 445 -12.72 -3.64 25.32
N TRP A 446 -13.63 -4.31 26.00
CA TRP A 446 -14.53 -3.71 26.99
C TRP A 446 -14.88 -4.72 28.07
N ASP A 447 -15.18 -4.22 29.26
CA ASP A 447 -15.57 -5.06 30.37
C ASP A 447 -17.06 -5.38 30.31
N VAL A 448 -17.38 -6.64 30.55
CA VAL A 448 -18.75 -7.10 30.82
C VAL A 448 -18.70 -7.87 32.13
N ASP A 449 -19.36 -7.36 33.16
CA ASP A 449 -19.34 -7.90 34.52
C ASP A 449 -17.91 -8.11 35.06
N SER A 450 -17.41 -9.35 35.06
CA SER A 450 -16.08 -9.74 35.55
C SER A 450 -15.19 -10.33 34.46
N TYR A 451 -15.55 -10.21 33.18
CA TYR A 451 -14.75 -10.70 32.06
C TYR A 451 -14.51 -9.62 31.00
N LEU A 452 -13.33 -9.70 30.39
CA LEU A 452 -12.91 -8.83 29.30
C LEU A 452 -13.39 -9.42 27.97
N VAL A 453 -14.17 -8.66 27.22
CA VAL A 453 -14.49 -9.01 25.83
C VAL A 453 -13.45 -8.38 24.92
N SER A 454 -12.96 -9.15 23.95
CA SER A 454 -12.03 -8.70 22.92
C SER A 454 -12.65 -8.90 21.54
N TYR A 455 -12.58 -7.88 20.70
CA TYR A 455 -13.11 -7.89 19.34
C TYR A 455 -12.06 -7.38 18.36
N TYR A 456 -11.77 -8.15 17.32
CA TYR A 456 -10.71 -7.82 16.38
C TYR A 456 -11.30 -7.20 15.11
N ILE A 457 -10.86 -6.00 14.75
CA ILE A 457 -11.25 -5.35 13.49
C ILE A 457 -10.45 -6.01 12.36
N THR A 458 -11.05 -6.28 11.22
CA THR A 458 -10.34 -6.84 10.05
C THR A 458 -10.05 -5.76 9.01
N PRO A 459 -8.99 -5.90 8.20
CA PRO A 459 -8.68 -4.95 7.13
C PRO A 459 -9.83 -4.86 6.14
N LYS A 460 -10.14 -3.65 5.69
CA LYS A 460 -11.27 -3.46 4.78
C LYS A 460 -10.91 -3.98 3.38
N PRO A 461 -11.77 -4.79 2.73
CA PRO A 461 -11.53 -5.28 1.37
C PRO A 461 -11.47 -4.14 0.35
N LYS A 462 -10.63 -4.28 -0.68
CA LYS A 462 -10.41 -3.25 -1.74
C LYS A 462 -10.79 -3.81 -3.12
N PRO A 463 -11.94 -3.41 -3.69
CA PRO A 463 -12.28 -3.67 -5.08
C PRO A 463 -11.26 -3.02 -6.00
N ILE A 464 -10.95 -3.70 -7.09
CA ILE A 464 -10.08 -3.19 -8.14
C ILE A 464 -10.40 -3.94 -9.43
N ASP A 465 -10.48 -3.22 -10.54
CA ASP A 465 -10.47 -3.80 -11.88
C ASP A 465 -9.00 -3.85 -12.35
N ILE A 466 -8.35 -4.99 -12.11
CA ILE A 466 -6.90 -5.08 -12.30
C ILE A 466 -6.50 -5.26 -13.76
N ASP A 467 -7.32 -5.95 -14.55
CA ASP A 467 -7.06 -6.27 -15.94
C ASP A 467 -7.81 -5.34 -16.93
N GLY A 468 -8.70 -4.49 -16.43
CA GLY A 468 -9.43 -3.50 -17.20
C GLY A 468 -10.61 -4.08 -17.97
N ASP A 469 -11.11 -5.26 -17.59
CA ASP A 469 -12.22 -5.93 -18.27
C ASP A 469 -13.62 -5.43 -17.83
N GLY A 470 -13.67 -4.54 -16.84
CA GLY A 470 -14.89 -3.98 -16.26
C GLY A 470 -15.54 -4.86 -15.18
N ASN A 471 -14.89 -5.95 -14.78
CA ASN A 471 -15.19 -6.73 -13.59
C ASN A 471 -14.17 -6.39 -12.51
N GLU A 472 -14.66 -6.13 -11.31
CA GLU A 472 -13.78 -5.90 -10.18
C GLU A 472 -13.40 -7.21 -9.51
N GLU A 473 -12.10 -7.41 -9.31
CA GLU A 473 -11.54 -8.27 -8.30
C GLU A 473 -11.63 -7.62 -6.92
N VAL A 474 -11.35 -8.40 -5.86
CA VAL A 474 -11.29 -7.87 -4.50
C VAL A 474 -10.00 -8.29 -3.83
N LEU A 475 -9.20 -7.30 -3.44
CA LEU A 475 -8.05 -7.51 -2.57
C LEU A 475 -8.51 -7.65 -1.13
N PHE A 476 -7.99 -8.66 -0.43
CA PHE A 476 -8.26 -8.89 1.00
C PHE A 476 -7.03 -9.53 1.66
N SER A 477 -6.90 -9.39 2.98
CA SER A 477 -5.74 -9.89 3.71
C SER A 477 -5.99 -11.24 4.37
N GLN A 478 -4.95 -12.05 4.48
CA GLN A 478 -4.92 -13.24 5.32
C GLN A 478 -3.78 -13.15 6.33
N ASN A 479 -4.10 -13.31 7.62
CA ASN A 479 -3.11 -13.35 8.68
C ASN A 479 -2.88 -14.78 9.20
N LYS A 480 -1.62 -15.12 9.47
CA LYS A 480 -1.21 -16.39 10.06
C LYS A 480 -1.28 -16.28 11.58
N ASN A 481 -2.20 -17.02 12.20
CA ASN A 481 -2.31 -17.12 13.64
C ASN A 481 -1.11 -17.91 14.21
N GLU A 482 -0.42 -17.36 15.20
CA GLU A 482 0.76 -17.96 15.85
C GLU A 482 0.35 -19.00 16.90
N VAL A 483 -0.76 -18.77 17.60
CA VAL A 483 -1.21 -19.59 18.73
C VAL A 483 -2.66 -20.03 18.51
N PRO A 484 -2.96 -20.85 17.49
CA PRO A 484 -4.29 -21.39 17.32
C PRO A 484 -4.65 -22.26 18.54
N HIS A 485 -5.78 -21.97 19.17
CA HIS A 485 -6.45 -22.80 20.19
C HIS A 485 -5.83 -22.88 21.61
N LEU A 486 -4.69 -22.24 21.90
CA LEU A 486 -4.09 -22.32 23.25
C LEU A 486 -4.73 -21.34 24.26
N LEU A 487 -5.13 -20.15 23.80
CA LEU A 487 -5.86 -19.15 24.58
C LEU A 487 -7.10 -18.74 23.80
N ARG A 488 -8.29 -18.99 24.36
CA ARG A 488 -9.54 -18.50 23.78
C ARG A 488 -9.50 -16.97 23.79
N ASN A 489 -9.84 -16.34 22.67
CA ASN A 489 -9.97 -14.89 22.49
C ASN A 489 -8.66 -14.08 22.42
N VAL A 490 -7.49 -14.72 22.40
CA VAL A 490 -6.20 -14.03 22.15
C VAL A 490 -5.67 -14.44 20.78
N TYR A 491 -5.71 -13.52 19.81
CA TYR A 491 -5.07 -13.71 18.51
C TYR A 491 -3.70 -13.04 18.51
N THR A 492 -2.68 -13.83 18.22
CA THR A 492 -1.32 -13.37 17.95
C THR A 492 -0.99 -13.78 16.53
N PHE A 493 -0.23 -12.94 15.82
CA PHE A 493 -0.01 -13.10 14.40
C PHE A 493 1.48 -13.06 14.11
N ASP A 494 1.95 -14.07 13.37
CA ASP A 494 3.34 -14.19 12.95
C ASP A 494 3.54 -13.70 11.51
N GLY A 495 2.47 -13.36 10.79
CA GLY A 495 2.61 -12.85 9.43
C GLY A 495 1.28 -12.64 8.73
N GLY A 496 1.37 -12.16 7.51
CA GLY A 496 0.22 -12.06 6.63
C GLY A 496 0.59 -11.95 5.16
N ARG A 497 -0.42 -12.10 4.31
CA ARG A 497 -0.37 -11.94 2.86
C ARG A 497 -1.63 -11.25 2.35
N ILE A 498 -1.54 -10.62 1.19
CA ILE A 498 -2.68 -10.07 0.46
C ILE A 498 -3.07 -11.10 -0.61
N LEU A 499 -4.38 -11.33 -0.73
CA LEU A 499 -5.01 -12.24 -1.68
C LEU A 499 -5.89 -11.44 -2.63
N LEU A 500 -6.07 -11.95 -3.84
CA LEU A 500 -6.97 -11.42 -4.86
C LEU A 500 -8.13 -12.40 -5.04
N LEU A 501 -9.35 -11.97 -4.77
CA LEU A 501 -10.56 -12.71 -5.09
C LEU A 501 -11.00 -12.34 -6.51
N TYR A 502 -11.27 -13.33 -7.35
CA TYR A 502 -11.76 -13.13 -8.72
C TYR A 502 -12.95 -14.04 -9.01
N LYS A 503 -13.71 -13.68 -10.04
CA LYS A 503 -14.85 -14.49 -10.49
C LYS A 503 -14.36 -15.69 -11.31
N ASP A 504 -14.76 -16.90 -10.93
CA ASP A 504 -14.44 -18.13 -11.69
C ASP A 504 -15.75 -18.84 -12.08
N GLY A 505 -16.18 -18.61 -13.32
CA GLY A 505 -17.46 -19.09 -13.83
C GLY A 505 -18.64 -18.64 -12.96
N PHE A 506 -19.31 -19.61 -12.31
CA PHE A 506 -20.43 -19.33 -11.40
C PHE A 506 -20.01 -19.09 -9.95
N SER A 507 -18.76 -19.37 -9.59
CA SER A 507 -18.21 -19.28 -8.23
C SER A 507 -17.20 -18.13 -8.11
N PHE A 508 -16.45 -18.10 -7.01
CA PHE A 508 -15.30 -17.22 -6.81
C PHE A 508 -14.07 -18.05 -6.47
N GLY A 509 -12.94 -17.69 -7.07
CA GLY A 509 -11.62 -18.19 -6.77
C GLY A 509 -10.79 -17.13 -6.04
N TRP A 510 -9.62 -17.51 -5.56
CA TRP A 510 -8.63 -16.54 -5.10
C TRP A 510 -7.22 -17.00 -5.42
N GLU A 511 -6.30 -16.04 -5.44
CA GLU A 511 -4.87 -16.27 -5.56
C GLU A 511 -4.05 -15.28 -4.71
N GLU A 512 -2.74 -15.47 -4.66
CA GLU A 512 -1.85 -14.59 -3.89
C GLU A 512 -1.53 -13.31 -4.66
N ALA A 513 -1.92 -12.16 -4.11
CA ALA A 513 -1.55 -10.84 -4.63
C ALA A 513 -0.19 -10.37 -4.10
N SER A 514 0.28 -10.89 -2.95
CA SER A 514 1.59 -10.58 -2.39
C SER A 514 2.31 -11.84 -1.91
N SER A 515 3.65 -11.78 -1.82
CA SER A 515 4.39 -12.78 -1.05
C SER A 515 3.98 -12.73 0.43
N PRO A 516 3.92 -13.89 1.12
CA PRO A 516 3.74 -13.92 2.57
C PRO A 516 4.92 -13.28 3.30
N ASN A 517 4.63 -12.48 4.32
CA ASN A 517 5.65 -11.82 5.15
C ASN A 517 5.52 -12.31 6.59
N TYR A 518 6.37 -13.28 6.96
CA TYR A 518 6.41 -13.88 8.30
C TYR A 518 7.43 -13.18 9.22
N ASN A 519 7.30 -13.38 10.53
CA ASN A 519 8.07 -12.75 11.61
C ASN A 519 7.93 -11.20 11.66
N MET A 520 6.84 -10.66 11.10
CA MET A 520 6.59 -9.21 11.04
C MET A 520 5.37 -8.77 11.84
N GLY A 521 4.61 -9.70 12.41
CA GLY A 521 3.29 -9.43 12.96
C GLY A 521 2.17 -9.67 11.95
N GLY A 522 0.93 -9.37 12.33
CA GLY A 522 -0.22 -9.46 11.42
C GLY A 522 -0.40 -8.18 10.60
N ILE A 523 -1.00 -8.31 9.41
CA ILE A 523 -1.51 -7.17 8.63
C ILE A 523 -2.65 -6.52 9.42
N GLU A 524 -2.47 -5.25 9.76
CA GLU A 524 -3.48 -4.40 10.40
C GLU A 524 -4.44 -3.79 9.39
N GLU A 525 -3.88 -3.29 8.28
CA GLU A 525 -4.58 -2.66 7.18
C GLU A 525 -3.61 -2.59 5.99
N PHE A 526 -4.16 -2.51 4.78
CA PHE A 526 -3.38 -2.33 3.57
C PHE A 526 -4.12 -1.49 2.54
N ASP A 527 -3.38 -0.98 1.57
CA ASP A 527 -3.93 -0.37 0.37
C ASP A 527 -3.00 -0.63 -0.82
N TYR A 528 -3.54 -0.47 -2.03
CA TYR A 528 -2.79 -0.64 -3.26
C TYR A 528 -2.63 0.69 -3.97
N LEU A 529 -1.43 0.98 -4.45
CA LEU A 529 -1.14 2.16 -5.28
C LEU A 529 -0.83 1.72 -6.71
N PRO A 530 -1.83 1.62 -7.61
CA PRO A 530 -1.64 1.15 -8.99
C PRO A 530 -0.58 1.98 -9.74
N ASN A 531 -0.58 3.30 -9.51
CA ASN A 531 0.38 4.24 -10.12
C ASN A 531 1.85 3.97 -9.78
N GLN A 532 2.07 3.17 -8.74
CA GLN A 532 3.35 2.87 -8.14
C GLN A 532 3.66 1.37 -8.16
N ASP A 533 2.66 0.55 -8.46
CA ASP A 533 2.71 -0.91 -8.43
C ASP A 533 3.26 -1.43 -7.09
N ILE A 534 2.69 -0.93 -5.99
CA ILE A 534 3.03 -1.34 -4.63
C ILE A 534 1.79 -1.49 -3.76
N PHE A 535 1.86 -2.44 -2.83
CA PHE A 535 1.02 -2.41 -1.66
C PHE A 535 1.68 -1.58 -0.57
N ILE A 536 0.89 -0.76 0.11
CA ILE A 536 1.26 -0.11 1.37
C ILE A 536 0.51 -0.85 2.46
N SER A 537 1.22 -1.38 3.46
CA SER A 537 0.59 -2.18 4.51
C SER A 537 1.17 -1.89 5.88
N ILE A 538 0.30 -1.86 6.88
CA ILE A 538 0.68 -1.80 8.28
C ILE A 538 0.79 -3.24 8.79
N PHE A 539 1.94 -3.57 9.36
CA PHE A 539 2.16 -4.81 10.10
C PHE A 539 2.33 -4.50 11.59
N THR A 540 1.61 -5.20 12.46
CA THR A 540 1.66 -5.00 13.90
C THR A 540 2.15 -6.27 14.61
N GLU A 541 3.28 -6.15 15.30
CA GLU A 541 3.75 -7.14 16.25
C GLU A 541 3.03 -6.92 17.58
N SER A 542 2.30 -7.92 18.05
CA SER A 542 1.67 -7.92 19.37
C SER A 542 1.95 -9.25 20.06
N SER A 543 2.08 -9.22 21.38
CA SER A 543 2.18 -10.43 22.21
C SER A 543 1.47 -10.18 23.52
N ILE A 544 1.27 -11.23 24.32
CA ILE A 544 0.63 -11.13 25.63
C ILE A 544 1.39 -10.16 26.56
N ILE A 545 2.72 -10.03 26.40
CA ILE A 545 3.59 -9.27 27.32
C ILE A 545 3.96 -7.89 26.73
N LYS A 546 3.99 -7.76 25.40
CA LYS A 546 4.41 -6.53 24.72
C LYS A 546 3.22 -5.87 24.06
N GLY A 547 3.01 -4.59 24.39
CA GLY A 547 2.05 -3.75 23.68
C GLY A 547 2.33 -3.69 22.17
N PRO A 548 1.29 -3.48 21.34
CA PRO A 548 1.37 -3.52 19.89
C PRO A 548 2.35 -2.47 19.35
N LYS A 549 3.19 -2.90 18.40
CA LYS A 549 4.11 -2.02 17.67
C LYS A 549 3.97 -2.23 16.19
N SER A 550 3.63 -1.16 15.48
CA SER A 550 3.36 -1.23 14.05
C SER A 550 4.52 -0.72 13.22
N LYS A 551 4.65 -1.27 12.01
CA LYS A 551 5.57 -0.86 10.96
C LYS A 551 4.78 -0.63 9.68
N LEU A 552 5.16 0.39 8.92
CA LEU A 552 4.68 0.59 7.55
C LEU A 552 5.64 -0.11 6.59
N LEU A 553 5.09 -0.95 5.73
CA LEU A 553 5.82 -1.69 4.72
C LEU A 553 5.31 -1.30 3.33
N PHE A 554 6.24 -1.27 2.37
CA PHE A 554 5.90 -1.43 0.96
C PHE A 554 6.08 -2.89 0.59
N LEU A 555 5.05 -3.52 0.02
CA LEU A 555 5.08 -4.90 -0.46
C LEU A 555 5.01 -4.92 -1.98
N LYS A 556 5.77 -5.82 -2.59
CA LYS A 556 5.76 -6.02 -4.03
C LYS A 556 4.52 -6.84 -4.42
N PRO A 557 3.71 -6.38 -5.38
CA PRO A 557 2.63 -7.18 -5.95
C PRO A 557 3.16 -8.40 -6.71
N LYS A 558 2.35 -9.45 -6.76
CA LYS A 558 2.51 -10.63 -7.63
C LYS A 558 1.62 -10.56 -8.88
N LEU A 559 0.80 -9.52 -8.95
CA LEU A 559 -0.24 -9.27 -9.93
C LEU A 559 0.32 -9.04 -11.34
#